data_AF-A0A973EUF3-F1
#
_entry.id   AF-A0A973EUF3-F1
#
_cell.length_a   1.000
_cell.length_b   1.000
_cell.length_c   1.000
_cell.angle_alpha   90.00
_cell.angle_beta   90.00
_cell.angle_gamma   90.00
#
_symmetry.space_group_name_H-M   'P 1'
#
loop_
_entity.id
_entity.type
_entity.pdbx_description
1 polymer ?
#
loop_
_entity_poly.entity_id
_entity_poly.type
_entity_poly.pdbx_seq_one_letter_code
_entity_poly.pdbx_strand_id
1 'polypeptide(L)'
;MSREIVTANDIRRMKDSGTSPALPSKDSYFDRLFKYIPAELVAGYIFIAGTVKQLTDQSAAMLVHWIIFPTFCILTPLYLWRVQKVKKVQQLIISTLSFIVWVFALGGPFALYDWYNPVYGAILLPVFTIVIAIWEAE
;
A
#
# COMPACT_ATOMS: atom_id res chain seq x y z
N MET A 1 -1.98 -8.61 34.56
CA MET A 1 -3.09 -8.33 33.62
C MET A 1 -4.26 -9.22 34.00
N SER A 2 -5.21 -8.69 34.77
CA SER A 2 -6.41 -9.43 35.18
C SER A 2 -7.33 -9.60 33.97
N ARG A 3 -7.65 -10.86 33.62
CA ARG A 3 -8.69 -11.16 32.64
C ARG A 3 -10.03 -11.03 33.35
N GLU A 4 -10.77 -9.97 33.06
CA GLU A 4 -12.11 -9.77 33.60
C GLU A 4 -13.06 -10.78 32.91
N ILE A 5 -13.73 -11.60 33.73
CA ILE A 5 -14.67 -12.61 33.24
C ILE A 5 -16.05 -11.95 33.19
N VAL A 6 -16.51 -11.65 31.97
CA VAL A 6 -17.87 -11.15 31.75
C VAL A 6 -18.85 -12.30 32.01
N THR A 7 -19.71 -12.16 33.01
CA THR A 7 -20.67 -13.19 33.42
C THR A 7 -22.00 -12.99 32.67
N ALA A 8 -22.82 -14.05 32.57
CA ALA A 8 -24.13 -13.98 31.91
C ALA A 8 -25.07 -12.88 32.47
N ASN A 9 -24.92 -12.52 33.75
CA ASN A 9 -25.65 -11.42 34.37
C ASN A 9 -25.19 -10.05 33.88
N ASP A 10 -23.91 -9.87 33.56
CA ASP A 10 -23.37 -8.62 33.02
C ASP A 10 -23.89 -8.37 31.60
N ILE A 11 -24.00 -9.44 30.79
CA ILE A 11 -24.57 -9.39 29.44
C ILE A 11 -26.03 -8.94 29.48
N ARG A 12 -26.82 -9.43 30.44
CA ARG A 12 -28.22 -9.00 30.61
C ARG A 12 -28.31 -7.53 31.04
N ARG A 13 -27.42 -7.08 31.94
CA ARG A 13 -27.33 -5.68 32.39
C ARG A 13 -26.95 -4.72 31.26
N MET A 14 -26.04 -5.13 30.36
CA MET A 14 -25.67 -4.37 29.16
C MET A 14 -26.82 -4.25 28.17
N LYS A 15 -27.63 -5.32 28.04
CA LYS A 15 -28.82 -5.34 27.18
C LYS A 15 -29.92 -4.40 27.69
N ASP A 16 -30.15 -4.36 29.01
CA ASP A 16 -31.16 -3.48 29.63
C ASP A 16 -30.71 -2.00 29.68
N SER A 17 -29.41 -1.72 29.68
CA SER A 17 -28.86 -0.36 29.67
C SER A 17 -28.76 0.26 28.27
N GLY A 18 -29.30 -0.38 27.23
CA GLY A 18 -29.25 0.09 25.84
C GLY A 18 -27.82 0.22 25.28
N THR A 19 -26.82 -0.21 26.03
CA THR A 19 -25.42 -0.12 25.63
C THR A 19 -25.08 -1.41 24.90
N SER A 20 -25.47 -1.44 23.62
CA SER A 20 -25.06 -2.51 22.73
C SER A 20 -23.53 -2.50 22.67
N PRO A 21 -22.82 -3.62 22.96
CA PRO A 21 -21.39 -3.67 22.75
C PRO A 21 -21.13 -3.30 21.30
N ALA A 22 -20.32 -2.26 21.09
CA ALA A 22 -19.96 -1.80 19.76
C ALA A 22 -19.34 -2.98 19.01
N LEU A 23 -20.15 -3.64 18.16
CA LEU A 23 -19.64 -4.56 17.17
C LEU A 23 -18.54 -3.80 16.42
N PRO A 24 -17.36 -4.40 16.18
CA PRO A 24 -16.27 -3.71 15.50
C PRO A 24 -16.84 -3.12 14.21
N SER A 25 -16.89 -1.79 14.16
CA SER A 25 -17.50 -1.05 13.07
C SER A 25 -16.85 -1.53 11.78
N LYS A 26 -17.65 -2.05 10.86
CA LYS A 26 -17.21 -2.46 9.53
C LYS A 26 -16.39 -1.32 8.94
N ASP A 27 -15.07 -1.51 8.76
CA ASP A 27 -14.12 -0.47 8.33
C ASP A 27 -14.75 0.41 7.26
N SER A 28 -14.72 1.73 7.46
CA SER A 28 -15.28 2.70 6.52
C SER A 28 -14.57 2.56 5.16
N TYR A 29 -15.25 2.93 4.07
CA TYR A 29 -14.65 2.90 2.72
C TYR A 29 -13.28 3.58 2.69
N PHE A 30 -13.18 4.75 3.35
CA PHE A 30 -11.92 5.50 3.46
C PHE A 30 -10.86 4.74 4.28
N ASP A 31 -11.23 4.09 5.38
CA ASP A 31 -10.29 3.30 6.19
C ASP A 31 -9.74 2.11 5.41
N ARG A 32 -10.57 1.50 4.56
CA ARG A 32 -10.10 0.48 3.63
C ARG A 32 -9.20 1.12 2.59
N LEU A 33 -9.64 2.20 1.94
CA LEU A 33 -8.88 2.92 0.89
C LEU A 33 -7.46 3.27 1.34
N PHE A 34 -7.32 3.85 2.54
CA PHE A 34 -6.01 4.19 3.13
C PHE A 34 -5.16 2.96 3.46
N LYS A 35 -5.75 1.78 3.77
CA LYS A 35 -5.00 0.53 3.88
C LYS A 35 -4.43 0.08 2.52
N TYR A 36 -5.06 0.40 1.39
CA TYR A 36 -4.57 -0.02 0.06
C TYR A 36 -3.38 0.80 -0.45
N ILE A 37 -3.11 1.98 0.10
CA ILE A 37 -1.99 2.81 -0.36
C ILE A 37 -0.76 2.42 0.45
N PRO A 38 0.27 1.79 -0.17
CA PRO A 38 1.51 1.44 0.53
C PRO A 38 2.38 2.69 0.72
N ALA A 39 1.87 3.71 1.40
CA ALA A 39 2.50 5.01 1.55
C ALA A 39 3.90 4.88 2.19
N GLU A 40 4.06 3.98 3.16
CA GLU A 40 5.36 3.70 3.78
C GLU A 40 6.37 3.13 2.76
N LEU A 41 5.94 2.23 1.88
CA LEU A 41 6.83 1.64 0.89
C LEU A 41 7.15 2.61 -0.24
N VAL A 42 6.18 3.43 -0.66
CA VAL A 42 6.42 4.50 -1.65
C VAL A 42 7.39 5.54 -1.08
N ALA A 43 7.20 5.97 0.17
CA ALA A 43 8.10 6.90 0.83
C ALA A 43 9.52 6.31 0.97
N GLY A 44 9.63 5.05 1.41
CA GLY A 44 10.91 4.34 1.48
C GLY A 44 11.59 4.22 0.11
N TYR A 45 10.81 3.94 -0.94
CA TYR A 45 11.33 3.87 -2.31
C TYR A 45 11.86 5.23 -2.78
N ILE A 46 11.11 6.32 -2.58
CA ILE A 46 11.53 7.68 -2.94
C ILE A 46 12.82 8.06 -2.22
N PHE A 47 12.92 7.75 -0.92
CA PHE A 47 14.12 8.04 -0.13
C PHE A 47 15.35 7.34 -0.70
N ILE A 48 15.25 6.05 -1.00
CA ILE A 48 16.39 5.31 -1.54
C ILE A 48 16.68 5.74 -2.98
N ALA A 49 15.66 5.93 -3.83
CA ALA A 49 15.84 6.43 -5.19
C ALA A 49 16.54 7.81 -5.21
N GLY A 50 16.18 8.71 -4.28
CA GLY A 50 16.85 10.00 -4.10
C GLY A 50 18.31 9.87 -3.65
N THR A 51 18.63 8.86 -2.84
CA THR A 51 19.99 8.55 -2.40
C THR A 51 20.83 7.96 -3.53
N VAL A 52 20.25 7.08 -4.37
CA VAL A 52 20.92 6.46 -5.51
C VAL A 52 21.34 7.48 -6.56
N LYS A 53 20.60 8.58 -6.71
CA LYS A 53 21.00 9.71 -7.58
C LYS A 53 22.31 10.39 -7.18
N GLN A 54 22.79 10.16 -5.95
CA GLN A 54 24.06 10.71 -5.47
C GLN A 54 25.27 9.85 -5.89
N LEU A 55 25.04 8.65 -6.42
CA LEU A 55 26.10 7.80 -6.95
C LEU A 55 26.64 8.39 -8.26
N THR A 56 27.95 8.62 -8.32
CA THR A 56 28.66 9.12 -9.51
C THR A 56 28.84 8.05 -10.58
N ASP A 57 28.81 6.77 -10.21
CA ASP A 57 28.91 5.65 -11.14
C ASP A 57 27.51 5.23 -11.64
N GLN A 58 27.27 5.47 -12.92
CA GLN A 58 26.02 5.15 -13.61
C GLN A 58 25.72 3.64 -13.60
N SER A 59 26.76 2.80 -13.66
CA SER A 59 26.65 1.34 -13.66
C SER A 59 26.16 0.83 -12.31
N ALA A 60 26.74 1.38 -11.22
CA ALA A 60 26.30 1.10 -9.86
C ALA A 60 24.87 1.59 -9.62
N ALA A 61 24.53 2.80 -10.08
CA ALA A 61 23.17 3.35 -9.97
C ALA A 61 22.14 2.47 -10.69
N MET A 62 22.49 1.94 -11.88
CA MET A 62 21.64 1.00 -12.62
C MET A 62 21.41 -0.30 -11.86
N LEU A 63 22.48 -0.91 -11.33
CA LEU A 63 22.38 -2.14 -10.54
C LEU A 63 21.50 -1.94 -9.31
N VAL A 64 21.65 -0.83 -8.59
CA VAL A 64 20.82 -0.55 -7.41
C VAL A 64 19.35 -0.38 -7.77
N HIS A 65 19.02 0.32 -8.87
CA HIS A 65 17.63 0.42 -9.34
C HIS A 65 17.03 -0.94 -9.70
N TRP A 66 17.82 -1.83 -10.30
CA TRP A 66 17.40 -3.18 -10.67
C TRP A 66 17.26 -4.13 -9.48
N ILE A 67 17.98 -3.90 -8.38
CA ILE A 67 17.81 -4.68 -7.14
C ILE A 67 16.60 -4.14 -6.37
N ILE A 68 16.50 -2.82 -6.23
CA ILE A 68 15.50 -2.22 -5.34
C ILE A 68 14.08 -2.35 -5.86
N PHE A 69 13.89 -2.31 -7.18
CA PHE A 69 12.59 -2.47 -7.81
C PHE A 69 11.92 -3.83 -7.47
N PRO A 70 12.53 -4.99 -7.78
CA PRO A 70 11.95 -6.28 -7.42
C PRO A 70 11.90 -6.48 -5.90
N THR A 71 12.87 -5.97 -5.13
CA THR A 71 12.81 -6.04 -3.67
C THR A 71 11.56 -5.36 -3.12
N PHE A 72 11.28 -4.10 -3.50
CA PHE A 72 10.08 -3.41 -3.03
C PHE A 72 8.79 -3.99 -3.66
N CYS A 73 8.85 -4.49 -4.89
CA CYS A 73 7.72 -5.15 -5.55
C CYS A 73 7.31 -6.42 -4.80
N ILE A 74 8.26 -7.21 -4.27
CA ILE A 74 7.99 -8.39 -3.43
C ILE A 74 7.63 -7.98 -2.00
N LEU A 75 8.27 -6.93 -1.48
CA LEU A 75 8.00 -6.43 -0.13
C LEU A 75 6.57 -5.88 -0.01
N THR A 76 5.99 -5.34 -1.07
CA THR A 76 4.62 -4.82 -1.11
C THR A 76 3.57 -5.87 -0.74
N PRO A 77 3.40 -6.98 -1.49
CA PRO A 77 2.44 -8.01 -1.13
C PRO A 77 2.82 -8.71 0.19
N LEU A 78 4.12 -8.85 0.49
CA LEU A 78 4.57 -9.46 1.75
C LEU A 78 4.18 -8.62 2.97
N TYR A 79 4.37 -7.31 2.92
CA TYR A 79 4.00 -6.35 3.96
C TYR A 79 2.48 -6.33 4.15
N LEU A 80 1.70 -6.25 3.07
CA LEU A 80 0.24 -6.29 3.14
C LEU A 80 -0.28 -7.59 3.75
N TRP A 81 0.36 -8.72 3.42
CA TRP A 81 -0.05 -10.02 3.96
C TRP A 81 0.35 -10.21 5.43
N ARG A 82 1.57 -9.81 5.82
CA ARG A 82 2.09 -9.99 7.20
C ARG A 82 1.58 -8.94 8.18
N VAL A 83 1.61 -7.67 7.80
CA VAL A 83 1.33 -6.53 8.68
C VAL A 83 -0.15 -6.19 8.67
N GLN A 84 -0.71 -6.00 7.48
CA GLN A 84 -2.13 -5.63 7.34
C GLN A 84 -3.10 -6.83 7.36
N LYS A 85 -2.58 -8.07 7.35
CA LYS A 85 -3.34 -9.32 7.37
C LYS A 85 -4.46 -9.38 6.32
N VAL A 86 -4.23 -8.73 5.18
CA VAL A 86 -5.17 -8.73 4.07
C VAL A 86 -5.30 -10.15 3.52
N LYS A 87 -6.52 -10.68 3.50
CA LYS A 87 -6.83 -12.00 2.91
C LYS A 87 -7.45 -11.92 1.51
N LYS A 88 -7.86 -10.73 1.07
CA LYS A 88 -8.44 -10.53 -0.26
C LYS A 88 -7.34 -10.48 -1.32
N VAL A 89 -7.36 -11.43 -2.25
CA VAL A 89 -6.37 -11.51 -3.34
C VAL A 89 -6.45 -10.29 -4.26
N GLN A 90 -7.66 -9.79 -4.56
CA GLN A 90 -7.86 -8.58 -5.36
C GLN A 90 -7.15 -7.36 -4.77
N GLN A 91 -7.20 -7.20 -3.44
CA GLN A 91 -6.52 -6.12 -2.72
C GLN A 91 -5.00 -6.18 -2.86
N LEU A 92 -4.43 -7.37 -2.75
CA LEU A 92 -3.00 -7.60 -2.93
C LEU A 92 -2.58 -7.22 -4.36
N ILE A 93 -3.33 -7.67 -5.37
CA ILE A 93 -3.04 -7.38 -6.78
C ILE A 93 -3.10 -5.87 -7.06
N ILE A 94 -4.18 -5.20 -6.65
CA ILE A 94 -4.35 -3.76 -6.87
C ILE A 94 -3.22 -2.96 -6.19
N SER A 95 -2.82 -3.35 -4.98
CA SER A 95 -1.76 -2.66 -4.24
C SER A 95 -0.39 -2.87 -4.88
N THR A 96 -0.09 -4.07 -5.37
CA THR A 96 1.14 -4.34 -6.12
C THR A 96 1.17 -3.57 -7.44
N LEU A 97 0.06 -3.53 -8.19
CA LEU A 97 -0.04 -2.74 -9.43
C LEU A 97 0.14 -1.24 -9.15
N SER A 98 -0.51 -0.73 -8.10
CA SER A 98 -0.37 0.66 -7.66
C SER A 98 1.10 1.02 -7.39
N PHE A 99 1.83 0.14 -6.70
CA PHE A 99 3.26 0.34 -6.45
C PHE A 99 4.06 0.38 -7.76
N ILE A 100 3.79 -0.51 -8.71
CA ILE A 100 4.48 -0.53 -10.02
C ILE A 100 4.23 0.77 -10.79
N VAL A 101 2.97 1.24 -10.82
CA VAL A 101 2.61 2.51 -11.48
C VAL A 101 3.33 3.69 -10.81
N TRP A 102 3.46 3.67 -9.49
CA TRP A 102 4.25 4.67 -8.75
C TRP A 102 5.73 4.65 -9.11
N VAL A 103 6.37 3.48 -9.13
CA VAL A 103 7.77 3.35 -9.56
C VAL A 103 7.96 3.82 -11.00
N PHE A 104 7.00 3.49 -11.86
CA PHE A 104 6.99 3.92 -13.25
C PHE A 104 6.83 5.44 -13.37
N ALA A 105 6.07 6.10 -12.49
CA ALA A 105 5.97 7.55 -12.43
C ALA A 105 7.24 8.25 -11.91
N LEU A 106 7.94 7.61 -10.98
CA LEU A 106 9.18 8.13 -10.39
C LEU A 106 10.41 7.93 -11.29
N GLY A 107 10.27 7.18 -12.38
CA GLY A 107 11.37 6.92 -13.32
C GLY A 107 12.45 6.05 -12.71
N GLY A 108 12.09 4.91 -12.12
CA GLY A 108 13.01 3.93 -11.54
C GLY A 108 13.96 3.27 -12.55
N PRO A 109 14.06 1.93 -12.63
CA PRO A 109 14.95 1.28 -13.60
C PRO A 109 14.60 1.60 -15.06
N PHE A 110 13.37 2.08 -15.31
CA PHE A 110 12.86 2.43 -16.62
C PHE A 110 13.49 3.72 -17.19
N ALA A 111 13.92 4.66 -16.34
CA ALA A 111 14.52 5.92 -16.81
C ALA A 111 15.90 5.74 -17.45
N LEU A 112 16.47 4.54 -17.37
CA LEU A 112 17.74 4.19 -17.99
C LEU A 112 17.59 3.76 -19.45
N TYR A 113 16.36 3.62 -19.95
CA TYR A 113 16.09 3.23 -21.32
C TYR A 113 15.62 4.44 -22.16
N ASP A 114 16.12 4.55 -23.38
CA ASP A 114 15.82 5.66 -24.29
C ASP A 114 14.33 5.76 -24.70
N TRP A 115 13.57 4.68 -24.57
CA TRP A 115 12.13 4.67 -24.88
C TRP A 115 11.27 5.29 -23.76
N TYR A 116 11.83 5.45 -22.56
CA TYR A 116 11.09 5.93 -21.41
C TYR A 116 11.11 7.46 -21.35
N ASN A 117 9.90 8.05 -21.37
CA ASN A 117 9.71 9.47 -21.07
C ASN A 117 8.97 9.60 -19.73
N PRO A 118 9.50 10.38 -18.76
CA PRO A 118 8.83 10.63 -17.48
C PRO A 118 7.36 11.11 -17.61
N VAL A 119 7.02 11.75 -18.73
CA VAL A 119 5.65 12.19 -19.04
C VAL A 119 4.66 11.02 -19.05
N TYR A 120 5.06 9.83 -19.54
CA TYR A 120 4.17 8.66 -19.53
C TYR A 120 3.78 8.25 -18.12
N GLY A 121 4.75 8.28 -17.20
CA GLY A 121 4.50 7.96 -15.81
C GLY A 121 3.65 9.02 -15.10
N ALA A 122 3.90 10.31 -15.38
CA ALA A 122 3.12 11.42 -14.84
C ALA A 122 1.65 11.41 -15.28
N ILE A 123 1.35 10.93 -16.49
CA ILE A 123 -0.02 10.76 -16.99
C ILE A 123 -0.65 9.46 -16.44
N LEU A 124 0.11 8.37 -16.42
CA LEU A 124 -0.40 7.06 -16.01
C LEU A 124 -0.85 7.05 -14.54
N LEU A 125 -0.12 7.73 -13.65
CA LEU A 125 -0.41 7.77 -12.22
C LEU A 125 -1.83 8.30 -11.89
N PRO A 126 -2.23 9.53 -12.30
CA PRO A 126 -3.57 10.03 -12.05
C PRO A 126 -4.67 9.25 -12.79
N VAL A 127 -4.38 8.72 -13.98
CA VAL A 127 -5.35 7.87 -14.70
C VAL A 127 -5.61 6.59 -13.90
N PHE A 128 -4.57 5.93 -13.41
CA PHE A 128 -4.69 4.72 -12.62
C PHE A 128 -5.45 4.96 -11.31
N THR A 129 -5.16 6.06 -10.60
CA THR A 129 -5.87 6.37 -9.34
C THR A 129 -7.37 6.62 -9.57
N ILE A 130 -7.73 7.28 -10.66
CA ILE A 130 -9.14 7.50 -11.04
C ILE A 130 -9.82 6.17 -11.39
N VAL A 131 -9.17 5.31 -12.18
CA VAL A 131 -9.74 3.99 -12.55
C VAL A 131 -10.01 3.12 -11.32
N ILE A 132 -9.07 3.09 -10.37
CA ILE A 132 -9.26 2.34 -9.12
C ILE A 132 -10.39 2.96 -8.27
N ALA A 133 -10.49 4.29 -8.21
CA ALA A 133 -11.55 4.95 -7.47
C ALA A 133 -12.95 4.63 -8.04
N ILE A 134 -13.08 4.58 -9.37
CA ILE A 134 -14.33 4.19 -10.04
C ILE A 134 -14.66 2.72 -9.75
N TRP A 135 -13.68 1.81 -9.88
CA TRP A 135 -13.89 0.39 -9.64
C TRP A 135 -14.41 0.09 -8.23
N GLU A 136 -13.86 0.73 -7.20
CA GLU A 136 -14.27 0.49 -5.81
C GLU A 136 -15.59 1.21 -5.44
N ALA A 137 -16.07 2.14 -6.27
CA ALA A 137 -17.35 2.84 -6.05
C ALA A 137 -18.57 2.00 -6.45
N GLU A 138 -18.39 0.94 -7.25
CA GLU A 138 -19.40 -0.05 -7.64
C GLU A 138 -19.51 -1.21 -6.63
#